data_AF-A0AAW0RMQ2-F1
#
_entry.id   AF-A0AAW0RMQ2-F1
#
_cell.length_a   1.000
_cell.length_b   1.000
_cell.length_c   1.000
_cell.angle_alpha   90.00
_cell.angle_beta   90.00
_cell.angle_gamma   90.00
#
_symmetry.space_group_name_H-M   'P 1'
#
loop_
_entity.id
_entity.type
_entity.pdbx_description
1 polymer ?
#
loop_
_entity_poly.entity_id
_entity_poly.type
_entity_poly.pdbx_seq_one_letter_code
_entity_poly.pdbx_strand_id
1 'polypeptide(L)'
;MSAEKASPKSAHSTERLPEPEPETKSLQDALDDDDNALVSMRYRGLEDTYRRHIESNKKDIEKMIYTLLGVRWCRIMTPQLWKSGSFNLAIPVFLPQERTVYLRLPLYYRLGEDQCPGNVEEKLRTEIATYQWVSENCADVPIPTLHAFGLPDGSTILHLSRDFGHFFNALHDASSDCLLLFPTFGDPSVTPWITDFFYLAKHAARALRLARISLSLNSIPFKRIGALSLQPNLSIAMTNRPLHFYFHLHENEGIPLGIPRDRTYAETEAYISDLITFQDNKLRHQPNSVHNVADCRKQVAALFAMRGTMHHFIKPELRDGPFFYTLTDLHPNNVFVDEHWNVQCVIDLEWAHSMPLQMQRPPYWLTSKTLDAFDDDEAVSEYAAVLDEYFQIYENEERRRNHTDMQTSIQRDMWRKAGDAYLRERTLPERANHGVPWLESEQRARAEKVLNPLWENRSPPLTLAELRFVSDCHVIAIDPQHQGRKAGALIVQWGINLGEQPSILSRRRPPSACTRRWASRCLRSKIVHEAALFGADKDIVVPLMVRMPSCAKGVTFKEWCETGYPELTVADQL
;
A
#
# COMPACT_ATOMS: atom_id res chain seq x y z
N MET A 1 -63.13 31.05 39.87
CA MET A 1 -62.69 29.91 40.69
C MET A 1 -61.53 29.28 39.95
N SER A 2 -60.32 29.11 40.46
CA SER A 2 -59.63 29.50 41.68
C SER A 2 -58.17 29.17 41.34
N ALA A 3 -57.26 30.06 41.71
CA ALA A 3 -55.83 29.85 41.55
C ALA A 3 -55.31 28.73 42.47
N GLU A 4 -54.20 28.10 42.09
CA GLU A 4 -53.19 27.69 43.06
C GLU A 4 -51.78 27.78 42.48
N LYS A 5 -50.88 28.36 43.28
CA LYS A 5 -49.48 28.73 42.99
C LYS A 5 -48.53 27.68 43.56
N ALA A 6 -47.38 27.50 42.89
CA ALA A 6 -45.99 27.24 43.38
C ALA A 6 -45.76 26.06 44.36
N SER A 7 -44.71 25.23 44.25
CA SER A 7 -43.28 25.59 44.26
C SER A 7 -42.37 24.34 44.00
N PRO A 8 -41.04 24.49 43.83
CA PRO A 8 -40.14 23.62 43.07
C PRO A 8 -39.47 22.52 43.90
N LYS A 9 -39.06 21.41 43.27
CA LYS A 9 -38.11 20.46 43.86
C LYS A 9 -37.09 19.89 42.89
N SER A 10 -35.85 20.01 43.37
CA SER A 10 -34.61 19.27 43.12
C SER A 10 -33.98 19.31 41.72
N ALA A 11 -32.91 20.11 41.66
CA ALA A 11 -31.73 19.89 40.85
C ALA A 11 -31.45 18.39 40.68
N HIS A 12 -31.57 17.91 39.45
CA HIS A 12 -30.89 16.68 39.05
C HIS A 12 -29.45 17.07 38.72
N SER A 13 -28.56 16.57 39.57
CA SER A 13 -27.14 16.44 39.34
C SER A 13 -26.87 16.09 37.88
N THR A 14 -26.06 16.91 37.22
CA THR A 14 -25.32 16.52 36.03
C THR A 14 -24.38 15.38 36.41
N GLU A 15 -24.91 14.16 36.44
CA GLU A 15 -24.09 12.96 36.37
C GLU A 15 -23.34 13.04 35.04
N ARG A 16 -22.04 13.32 35.16
CA ARG A 16 -21.06 13.20 34.10
C ARG A 16 -21.25 11.80 33.53
N LEU A 17 -21.71 11.71 32.28
CA LEU A 17 -21.57 10.47 31.51
C LEU A 17 -20.09 10.07 31.63
N PRO A 18 -19.76 8.86 32.10
CA PRO A 18 -18.37 8.44 32.19
C PRO A 18 -17.76 8.61 30.81
N GLU A 19 -16.61 9.30 30.76
CA GLU A 19 -15.79 9.34 29.55
C GLU A 19 -15.58 7.89 29.10
N PRO A 20 -15.77 7.57 27.80
CA PRO A 20 -15.58 6.22 27.33
C PRO A 20 -14.17 5.77 27.73
N GLU A 21 -14.09 4.66 28.49
CA GLU A 21 -12.80 4.07 28.80
C GLU A 21 -12.07 3.80 27.47
N PRO A 22 -10.78 4.16 27.38
CA PRO A 22 -10.04 4.02 26.13
C PRO A 22 -10.01 2.54 25.76
N GLU A 23 -10.51 2.20 24.57
CA GLU A 23 -10.40 0.86 24.00
C GLU A 23 -8.92 0.48 23.94
N THR A 24 -8.46 -0.20 24.98
CA THR A 24 -7.17 -0.87 24.96
C THR A 24 -7.36 -2.05 24.05
N LYS A 25 -6.75 -1.96 22.86
CA LYS A 25 -6.72 -3.04 21.89
C LYS A 25 -6.40 -4.34 22.63
N SER A 26 -7.25 -5.36 22.48
CA SER A 26 -7.03 -6.62 23.20
C SER A 26 -5.72 -7.24 22.72
N LEU A 27 -5.11 -8.11 23.54
CA LEU A 27 -3.90 -8.82 23.12
C LEU A 27 -4.15 -9.61 21.84
N GLN A 28 -5.34 -10.20 21.68
CA GLN A 28 -5.69 -10.95 20.48
C GLN A 28 -5.76 -10.04 19.26
N ASP A 29 -6.44 -8.90 19.36
CA ASP A 29 -6.50 -7.94 18.25
C ASP A 29 -5.11 -7.38 17.90
N ALA A 30 -4.22 -7.23 18.89
CA ALA A 30 -2.85 -6.80 18.68
C ALA A 30 -1.97 -7.88 18.01
N LEU A 31 -2.24 -9.16 18.27
CA LEU A 31 -1.57 -10.28 17.62
C LEU A 31 -2.07 -10.51 16.19
N ASP A 32 -3.34 -10.19 15.92
CA ASP A 32 -3.96 -10.37 14.61
C ASP A 32 -3.72 -9.17 13.66
N ASP A 33 -2.98 -8.14 14.08
CA ASP A 33 -2.71 -6.93 13.30
C ASP A 33 -1.25 -6.85 12.83
N ASP A 34 -1.07 -6.34 11.62
CA ASP A 34 0.21 -6.10 10.97
C ASP A 34 0.95 -4.91 11.61
N ASP A 35 0.24 -4.00 12.28
CA ASP A 35 0.80 -2.82 12.93
C ASP A 35 1.48 -3.15 14.27
N ASN A 36 2.63 -2.53 14.52
CA ASN A 36 3.38 -2.70 15.75
C ASN A 36 2.69 -1.98 16.93
N ALA A 37 1.82 -2.72 17.64
CA ALA A 37 1.04 -2.18 18.76
C ALA A 37 1.90 -1.55 19.86
N LEU A 38 3.14 -2.01 20.07
CA LEU A 38 4.04 -1.46 21.10
C LEU A 38 4.47 -0.02 20.80
N VAL A 39 4.59 0.31 19.52
CA VAL A 39 4.93 1.67 19.07
C VAL A 39 3.70 2.56 19.26
N SER A 40 2.52 2.07 18.87
CA SER A 40 1.24 2.77 19.04
C SER A 40 0.92 3.10 20.49
N MET A 41 1.25 2.22 21.44
CA MET A 41 1.04 2.45 22.87
C MET A 41 1.84 3.63 23.43
N ARG A 42 2.99 3.98 22.83
CA ARG A 42 3.83 5.09 23.30
C ARG A 42 3.25 6.46 22.92
N TYR A 43 2.48 6.52 21.83
CA TYR A 43 1.99 7.78 21.27
C TYR A 43 1.13 8.58 22.23
N ARG A 44 0.32 7.92 23.08
CA ARG A 44 -0.57 8.64 24.01
C ARG A 44 0.21 9.54 24.98
N GLY A 45 1.24 9.00 25.64
CA GLY A 45 2.05 9.76 26.59
C GLY A 45 2.86 10.86 25.92
N LEU A 46 3.31 10.62 24.68
CA LEU A 46 4.04 11.62 23.88
C LEU A 46 3.11 12.72 23.38
N GLU A 47 1.89 12.38 22.96
CA GLU A 47 0.86 13.34 22.56
C GLU A 47 0.46 14.26 23.72
N ASP A 48 0.18 13.70 24.90
CA ASP A 48 -0.16 14.48 26.08
C ASP A 48 0.98 15.43 26.49
N THR A 49 2.23 14.98 26.35
CA THR A 49 3.41 15.79 26.62
C THR A 49 3.57 16.89 25.58
N TYR A 50 3.35 16.58 24.31
CA TYR A 50 3.42 17.52 23.20
C TYR A 50 2.36 18.62 23.32
N ARG A 51 1.10 18.26 23.59
CA ARG A 51 0.01 19.21 23.78
C ARG A 51 0.25 20.14 24.97
N ARG A 52 0.70 19.60 26.12
CA ARG A 52 1.07 20.40 27.29
C ARG A 52 2.22 21.37 27.01
N HIS A 53 3.18 20.97 26.18
CA HIS A 53 4.27 21.86 25.75
C HIS A 53 3.73 23.05 24.97
N ILE A 54 2.88 22.80 23.97
CA ILE A 54 2.25 23.86 23.16
C ILE A 54 1.38 24.78 24.03
N GLU A 55 0.61 24.23 24.97
CA GLU A 55 -0.20 25.02 25.90
C GLU A 55 0.66 25.92 26.79
N SER A 56 1.79 25.40 27.29
CA SER A 56 2.71 26.15 28.14
C SER A 56 3.37 27.30 27.38
N ASN A 57 3.64 27.11 26.09
CA ASN A 57 4.25 28.10 25.20
C ASN A 57 3.23 28.93 24.39
N LYS A 58 1.92 28.79 24.69
CA LYS A 58 0.84 29.42 23.92
C LYS A 58 1.04 30.91 23.67
N LYS A 59 1.51 31.66 24.68
CA LYS A 59 1.70 33.11 24.57
C LYS A 59 2.81 33.48 23.57
N ASP A 60 3.88 32.69 23.53
CA ASP A 60 5.00 32.92 22.64
C ASP A 60 4.63 32.52 21.21
N ILE A 61 3.87 31.44 21.03
CA ILE A 61 3.32 31.04 19.74
C ILE A 61 2.33 32.10 19.23
N GLU A 62 1.42 32.62 20.07
CA GLU A 62 0.53 33.72 19.70
C GLU A 62 1.33 34.96 19.28
N LYS A 63 2.41 35.29 20.01
CA LYS A 63 3.32 36.39 19.70
C LYS A 63 4.00 36.23 18.35
N MET A 64 4.53 35.05 18.08
CA MET A 64 5.14 34.71 16.80
C MET A 64 4.12 34.88 15.66
N ILE A 65 2.92 34.30 15.79
CA ILE A 65 1.91 34.32 14.73
C ILE A 65 1.43 35.74 14.42
N TYR A 66 1.07 36.55 15.43
CA TYR A 66 0.57 37.89 15.13
C TYR A 66 1.68 38.81 14.57
N THR A 67 2.93 38.58 14.96
CA THR A 67 4.09 39.33 14.42
C THR A 67 4.32 38.94 12.97
N LEU A 68 4.32 37.65 12.67
CA LEU A 68 4.54 37.11 11.33
C LEU A 68 3.46 37.52 10.34
N LEU A 69 2.18 37.48 10.76
CA LEU A 69 1.05 37.87 9.93
C LEU A 69 0.77 39.38 9.92
N GLY A 70 1.48 40.17 10.73
CA GLY A 70 1.26 41.62 10.85
C GLY A 70 -0.11 42.01 11.40
N VAL A 71 -0.73 41.17 12.23
CA VAL A 71 -2.05 41.42 12.84
C VAL A 71 -1.94 41.96 14.26
N ARG A 72 -2.97 42.69 14.73
CA ARG A 72 -2.95 43.35 16.06
C ARG A 72 -2.91 42.37 17.24
N TRP A 73 -3.53 41.21 17.06
CA TRP A 73 -3.60 40.15 18.06
C TRP A 73 -3.97 38.85 17.35
N CYS A 74 -3.64 37.71 17.95
CA CYS A 74 -4.22 36.42 17.59
C CYS A 74 -4.50 35.62 18.87
N ARG A 75 -5.37 34.61 18.78
CA ARG A 75 -5.70 33.72 19.89
C ARG A 75 -5.70 32.28 19.43
N ILE A 76 -4.84 31.45 20.01
CA ILE A 76 -4.91 30.00 19.83
C ILE A 76 -6.17 29.50 20.54
N MET A 77 -7.00 28.74 19.83
CA MET A 77 -8.24 28.20 20.38
C MET A 77 -7.98 27.14 21.45
N THR A 78 -9.01 26.78 22.21
CA THR A 78 -8.85 25.84 23.32
C THR A 78 -8.45 24.44 22.83
N PRO A 79 -7.69 23.67 23.64
CA PRO A 79 -7.18 22.35 23.25
C PRO A 79 -8.23 21.36 22.75
N GLN A 80 -9.48 21.49 23.20
CA GLN A 80 -10.62 20.65 22.78
C GLN A 80 -10.95 20.81 21.29
N LEU A 81 -10.54 21.92 20.67
CA LEU A 81 -10.76 22.20 19.25
C LEU A 81 -9.57 21.80 18.38
N TRP A 82 -8.45 21.38 18.98
CA TRP A 82 -7.28 20.93 18.22
C TRP A 82 -7.57 19.56 17.61
N LYS A 83 -7.23 19.38 16.33
CA LYS A 83 -7.45 18.13 15.61
C LYS A 83 -6.11 17.48 15.32
N SER A 84 -5.95 16.22 15.71
CA SER A 84 -4.77 15.43 15.34
C SER A 84 -5.08 14.58 14.12
N GLY A 85 -4.23 14.66 13.12
CA GLY A 85 -4.11 13.64 12.08
C GLY A 85 -3.06 12.59 12.45
N SER A 86 -2.62 11.82 11.46
CA SER A 86 -1.60 10.78 11.67
C SER A 86 -0.22 11.37 11.96
N PHE A 87 0.16 12.46 11.27
CA PHE A 87 1.49 13.06 11.34
C PHE A 87 1.49 14.55 11.73
N ASN A 88 0.32 15.16 11.86
CA ASN A 88 0.19 16.59 12.11
C ASN A 88 -0.86 16.90 13.17
N LEU A 89 -0.60 17.93 13.97
CA LEU A 89 -1.56 18.57 14.85
C LEU A 89 -2.03 19.88 14.19
N ALA A 90 -3.34 20.00 13.97
CA ALA A 90 -3.99 21.20 13.47
C ALA A 90 -4.63 21.99 14.62
N ILE A 91 -4.18 23.23 14.80
CA ILE A 91 -4.58 24.13 15.87
C ILE A 91 -5.27 25.34 15.24
N PRO A 92 -6.57 25.56 15.47
CA PRO A 92 -7.24 26.76 15.04
C PRO A 92 -6.71 28.00 15.78
N VAL A 93 -6.45 29.07 15.05
CA VAL A 93 -5.98 30.36 15.56
C VAL A 93 -6.91 31.47 15.08
N PHE A 94 -7.55 32.12 16.03
CA PHE A 94 -8.47 33.22 15.76
C PHE A 94 -7.70 34.54 15.57
N LEU A 95 -8.03 35.24 14.50
CA LEU A 95 -7.44 36.51 14.10
C LEU A 95 -8.49 37.64 14.19
N PRO A 96 -8.09 38.92 14.04
CA PRO A 96 -9.05 40.02 13.97
C PRO A 96 -10.00 39.86 12.77
N GLN A 97 -11.14 40.57 12.81
CA GLN A 97 -12.20 40.51 11.78
C GLN A 97 -12.80 39.10 11.59
N GLU A 98 -12.88 38.30 12.64
CA GLU A 98 -13.48 36.95 12.64
C GLU A 98 -12.83 35.97 11.66
N ARG A 99 -11.59 36.25 11.24
CA ARG A 99 -10.80 35.34 10.44
C ARG A 99 -10.18 34.26 11.32
N THR A 100 -10.04 33.06 10.77
CA THR A 100 -9.33 31.97 11.44
C THR A 100 -8.26 31.41 10.50
N VAL A 101 -7.13 31.01 11.07
CA VAL A 101 -6.08 30.28 10.37
C VAL A 101 -5.76 29.00 11.13
N TYR A 102 -5.25 27.99 10.44
CA TYR A 102 -4.77 26.75 11.05
C TYR A 102 -3.27 26.78 11.18
N LEU A 103 -2.81 26.63 12.42
CA LEU A 103 -1.45 26.27 12.77
C LEU A 103 -1.32 24.76 12.63
N ARG A 104 -0.55 24.29 11.64
CA ARG A 104 -0.21 22.89 11.47
C ARG A 104 1.22 22.63 11.97
N LEU A 105 1.33 21.72 12.93
CA LEU A 105 2.59 21.33 13.56
C LEU A 105 2.85 19.83 13.30
N PRO A 106 4.06 19.43 12.89
CA PRO A 106 4.39 18.02 12.70
C PRO A 106 4.53 17.30 14.05
N LEU A 107 4.04 16.06 14.11
CA LEU A 107 4.15 15.19 15.29
C LEU A 107 5.51 14.46 15.25
N TYR A 108 6.55 15.03 15.84
CA TYR A 108 7.92 14.47 15.81
C TYR A 108 7.97 13.01 16.27
N TYR A 109 7.15 12.63 17.25
CA TYR A 109 7.06 11.27 17.80
C TYR A 109 6.38 10.26 16.88
N ARG A 110 5.65 10.72 15.84
CA ARG A 110 5.07 9.87 14.79
C ARG A 110 5.98 9.78 13.57
N LEU A 111 6.86 10.77 13.40
CA LEU A 111 7.79 10.87 12.28
C LEU A 111 9.11 10.15 12.53
N GLY A 112 9.34 9.63 13.74
CA GLY A 112 10.59 8.96 14.07
C GLY A 112 11.77 9.91 14.23
N GLU A 113 11.53 11.16 14.63
CA GLU A 113 12.61 12.14 14.82
C GLU A 113 13.67 11.67 15.83
N ASP A 114 13.25 10.98 16.89
CA ASP A 114 14.16 10.43 17.90
C ASP A 114 15.02 9.28 17.35
N GLN A 115 14.50 8.50 16.40
CA GLN A 115 15.20 7.35 15.80
C GLN A 115 16.04 7.75 14.58
N CYS A 116 15.53 8.70 13.79
CA CYS A 116 16.13 9.21 12.57
C CYS A 116 16.01 10.75 12.54
N PRO A 117 16.93 11.47 13.20
CA PRO A 117 16.92 12.92 13.24
C PRO A 117 16.91 13.55 11.84
N GLY A 118 16.10 14.58 11.66
CA GLY A 118 15.86 15.27 10.39
C GLY A 118 14.60 14.81 9.64
N ASN A 119 13.81 13.86 10.16
CA ASN A 119 12.56 13.42 9.54
C ASN A 119 11.50 14.52 9.53
N VAL A 120 11.43 15.30 10.61
CA VAL A 120 10.57 16.48 10.69
C VAL A 120 10.96 17.49 9.61
N GLU A 121 12.27 17.78 9.47
CA GLU A 121 12.75 18.73 8.46
C GLU A 121 12.51 18.23 7.03
N GLU A 122 12.82 16.96 6.74
CA GLU A 122 12.61 16.33 5.43
C GLU A 122 11.14 16.45 5.00
N LYS A 123 10.22 16.11 5.90
CA LYS A 123 8.78 16.23 5.69
C LYS A 123 8.39 17.68 5.39
N LEU A 124 8.75 18.61 6.27
CA LEU A 124 8.34 20.01 6.16
C LEU A 124 8.82 20.64 4.86
N ARG A 125 10.11 20.47 4.53
CA ARG A 125 10.67 21.00 3.28
C ARG A 125 9.95 20.44 2.06
N THR A 126 9.53 19.17 2.12
CA THR A 126 8.77 18.51 1.05
C THR A 126 7.34 19.05 0.94
N GLU A 127 6.66 19.21 2.07
CA GLU A 127 5.31 19.76 2.14
C GLU A 127 5.27 21.20 1.62
N ILE A 128 6.17 22.07 2.08
CA ILE A 128 6.26 23.47 1.66
C ILE A 128 6.55 23.57 0.15
N ALA A 129 7.51 22.80 -0.35
CA ALA A 129 7.85 22.78 -1.76
C ALA A 129 6.68 22.29 -2.62
N THR A 130 5.93 21.29 -2.14
CA THR A 130 4.73 20.81 -2.83
C THR A 130 3.64 21.87 -2.86
N TYR A 131 3.35 22.53 -1.74
CA TYR A 131 2.37 23.62 -1.68
C TYR A 131 2.69 24.72 -2.70
N GLN A 132 3.94 25.18 -2.71
CA GLN A 132 4.35 26.24 -3.62
C GLN A 132 4.31 25.77 -5.08
N TRP A 133 4.85 24.58 -5.39
CA TRP A 133 4.87 24.05 -6.75
C TRP A 133 3.46 23.82 -7.30
N VAL A 134 2.56 23.22 -6.53
CA VAL A 134 1.15 22.99 -6.93
C VAL A 134 0.45 24.32 -7.13
N SER A 135 0.66 25.31 -6.24
CA SER A 135 0.03 26.63 -6.40
C SER A 135 0.46 27.37 -7.67
N GLU A 136 1.72 27.18 -8.09
CA GLU A 136 2.29 27.85 -9.26
C GLU A 136 1.97 27.13 -10.58
N ASN A 137 1.86 25.80 -10.56
CA ASN A 137 1.84 24.98 -11.77
C ASN A 137 0.54 24.22 -12.01
N CYS A 138 -0.32 24.06 -11.00
CA CYS A 138 -1.45 23.13 -11.05
C CYS A 138 -2.79 23.82 -10.73
N ALA A 139 -3.31 24.61 -11.67
CA ALA A 139 -4.52 25.43 -11.48
C ALA A 139 -5.80 24.65 -11.12
N ASP A 140 -5.92 23.38 -11.51
CA ASP A 140 -7.09 22.55 -11.17
C ASP A 140 -7.00 21.85 -9.80
N VAL A 141 -5.91 22.02 -9.07
CA VAL A 141 -5.73 21.42 -7.74
C VAL A 141 -6.03 22.49 -6.69
N PRO A 142 -7.25 22.54 -6.15
CA PRO A 142 -7.57 23.53 -5.14
C PRO A 142 -6.86 23.15 -3.85
N ILE A 143 -5.95 24.00 -3.37
CA ILE A 143 -5.17 23.79 -2.15
C ILE A 143 -5.31 25.01 -1.23
N PRO A 144 -5.11 24.85 0.09
CA PRO A 144 -5.11 25.99 0.99
C PRO A 144 -3.93 26.91 0.70
N THR A 145 -4.13 28.22 0.86
CA THR A 145 -3.05 29.20 0.76
C THR A 145 -2.06 28.98 1.89
N LEU A 146 -0.79 28.73 1.58
CA LEU A 146 0.26 28.74 2.60
C LEU A 146 0.59 30.21 2.93
N HIS A 147 0.28 30.67 4.15
CA HIS A 147 0.57 32.05 4.57
C HIS A 147 2.00 32.22 5.06
N ALA A 148 2.49 31.27 5.84
CA ALA A 148 3.83 31.32 6.38
C ALA A 148 4.27 29.92 6.78
N PHE A 149 5.58 29.74 6.87
CA PHE A 149 6.18 28.51 7.34
C PHE A 149 7.40 28.75 8.23
N GLY A 150 7.72 27.78 9.07
CA GLY A 150 8.91 27.76 9.92
C GLY A 150 9.67 26.44 9.81
N LEU A 151 11.00 26.49 9.90
CA LEU A 151 11.88 25.34 9.85
C LEU A 151 12.50 25.06 11.23
N PRO A 152 13.00 23.84 11.49
CA PRO A 152 13.61 23.47 12.78
C PRO A 152 14.83 24.32 13.19
N ASP A 153 15.48 24.98 12.24
CA ASP A 153 16.58 25.92 12.48
C ASP A 153 16.12 27.27 13.08
N GLY A 154 14.82 27.44 13.29
CA GLY A 154 14.19 28.66 13.82
C GLY A 154 13.90 29.71 12.75
N SER A 155 14.19 29.44 11.48
CA SER A 155 13.82 30.34 10.39
C SER A 155 12.30 30.36 10.21
N THR A 156 11.71 31.55 10.22
CA THR A 156 10.28 31.77 9.95
C THR A 156 10.15 32.68 8.74
N ILE A 157 9.39 32.23 7.74
CA ILE A 157 9.26 32.90 6.45
C ILE A 157 7.79 33.16 6.18
N LEU A 158 7.46 34.42 5.92
CA LEU A 158 6.16 34.82 5.42
C LEU A 158 6.07 34.44 3.94
N HIS A 159 5.19 33.50 3.60
CA HIS A 159 4.95 33.09 2.23
C HIS A 159 3.94 34.07 1.61
N LEU A 160 4.49 35.05 0.90
CA LEU A 160 3.70 36.05 0.21
C LEU A 160 3.08 35.44 -1.04
N SER A 161 1.86 34.92 -0.94
CA SER A 161 0.98 34.87 -2.10
C SER A 161 0.76 36.32 -2.53
N ARG A 162 1.54 36.82 -3.50
CA ARG A 162 1.56 38.20 -4.05
C ARG A 162 0.48 39.11 -3.46
N ASP A 163 0.71 39.60 -2.24
CA ASP A 163 0.12 40.77 -1.59
C ASP A 163 0.57 40.75 -0.12
N PHE A 164 1.07 41.90 0.35
CA PHE A 164 1.57 42.22 1.71
C PHE A 164 3.07 42.02 2.02
N GLY A 165 3.89 42.95 1.49
CA GLY A 165 5.24 43.38 1.91
C GLY A 165 5.96 42.80 3.15
N HIS A 166 7.25 42.50 2.90
CA HIS A 166 8.38 42.15 3.77
C HIS A 166 8.38 42.63 5.24
N PHE A 167 8.78 41.74 6.17
CA PHE A 167 9.46 42.10 7.44
C PHE A 167 10.35 40.94 7.99
N PHE A 168 11.33 41.32 8.81
CA PHE A 168 12.53 40.57 9.25
C PHE A 168 12.40 39.82 10.61
N ASN A 169 13.35 38.89 10.82
CA ASN A 169 13.76 38.12 12.01
C ASN A 169 13.32 38.59 13.41
N ALA A 170 12.85 37.64 14.24
CA ALA A 170 13.25 37.46 15.65
C ALA A 170 12.57 36.23 16.30
N LEU A 171 13.35 35.23 16.72
CA LEU A 171 13.40 34.62 18.06
C LEU A 171 14.15 33.28 18.00
N HIS A 172 15.38 33.30 18.49
CA HIS A 172 16.05 32.10 18.98
C HIS A 172 15.43 31.73 20.33
N ASP A 173 15.41 30.42 20.60
CA ASP A 173 15.09 29.77 21.88
C ASP A 173 13.66 29.25 22.05
N ALA A 174 13.26 28.33 21.17
CA ALA A 174 12.38 27.21 21.50
C ALA A 174 12.76 26.04 20.58
N SER A 175 13.43 25.03 21.14
CA SER A 175 13.85 23.84 20.44
C SER A 175 12.64 23.13 19.79
N SER A 176 12.63 23.09 18.46
CA SER A 176 11.87 22.13 17.62
C SER A 176 10.41 22.44 17.24
N ASP A 177 9.91 23.68 17.38
CA ASP A 177 8.53 24.01 16.99
C ASP A 177 8.45 24.58 15.56
N CYS A 178 7.94 23.79 14.61
CA CYS A 178 7.83 24.14 13.20
C CYS A 178 6.42 24.58 12.81
N LEU A 179 6.30 25.71 12.10
CA LEU A 179 5.03 26.39 11.82
C LEU A 179 4.58 26.17 10.38
N LEU A 180 3.32 25.79 10.13
CA LEU A 180 2.65 25.99 8.83
C LEU A 180 1.31 26.71 9.07
N LEU A 181 1.07 27.83 8.40
CA LEU A 181 -0.17 28.60 8.54
C LEU A 181 -1.03 28.53 7.28
N PHE A 182 -2.27 28.06 7.42
CA PHE A 182 -3.26 27.98 6.35
C PHE A 182 -4.52 28.79 6.68
N PRO A 183 -5.27 29.37 5.73
CA PRO A 183 -6.57 29.97 6.00
C PRO A 183 -7.60 28.90 6.35
N THR A 184 -8.67 29.30 7.04
CA THR A 184 -9.84 28.42 7.20
C THR A 184 -10.57 28.18 5.89
N PHE A 185 -10.95 26.92 5.67
CA PHE A 185 -11.95 26.52 4.69
C PHE A 185 -13.20 26.07 5.45
N GLY A 186 -14.34 26.73 5.21
CA GLY A 186 -15.64 26.39 5.82
C GLY A 186 -15.90 26.98 7.21
N ASP A 187 -17.17 26.96 7.61
CA ASP A 187 -17.67 27.41 8.93
C ASP A 187 -17.18 26.44 10.04
N PRO A 188 -16.53 26.93 11.11
CA PRO A 188 -16.07 26.10 12.24
C PRO A 188 -17.18 25.31 12.96
N SER A 189 -18.44 25.73 12.83
CA SER A 189 -19.60 25.04 13.39
C SER A 189 -20.09 23.89 12.51
N VAL A 190 -19.67 23.84 11.25
CA VAL A 190 -19.91 22.74 10.33
C VAL A 190 -18.75 21.76 10.51
N THR A 191 -18.93 20.83 11.45
CA THR A 191 -18.15 19.59 11.46
C THR A 191 -18.15 19.05 10.03
N PRO A 192 -16.99 18.83 9.37
CA PRO A 192 -17.02 18.25 8.03
C PRO A 192 -17.80 16.94 8.14
N TRP A 193 -18.86 16.83 7.36
CA TRP A 193 -19.77 15.70 7.33
C TRP A 193 -18.99 14.43 6.98
N ILE A 194 -18.40 13.78 7.99
CA ILE A 194 -17.58 12.57 7.85
C ILE A 194 -18.46 11.30 7.91
N THR A 195 -19.76 11.41 8.17
CA THR A 195 -20.60 10.23 8.37
C THR A 195 -21.30 9.70 7.11
N ASP A 196 -21.36 10.44 6.01
CA ASP A 196 -22.09 10.01 4.79
C ASP A 196 -21.18 9.80 3.57
N PHE A 197 -19.97 9.28 3.77
CA PHE A 197 -19.14 8.79 2.66
C PHE A 197 -19.74 7.56 1.96
N PHE A 198 -20.84 7.01 2.46
CA PHE A 198 -21.43 5.73 2.05
C PHE A 198 -22.18 5.74 0.71
N TYR A 199 -22.31 6.87 0.01
CA TYR A 199 -23.09 6.95 -1.24
C TYR A 199 -22.33 7.43 -2.50
N LEU A 200 -21.00 7.60 -2.44
CA LEU A 200 -20.35 8.65 -3.24
C LEU A 200 -19.44 8.25 -4.42
N ALA A 201 -19.58 7.03 -4.90
CA ALA A 201 -18.92 6.56 -6.13
C ALA A 201 -19.59 7.05 -7.42
N LYS A 202 -20.88 7.38 -7.36
CA LYS A 202 -21.75 7.49 -8.56
C LYS A 202 -21.86 8.89 -9.16
N HIS A 203 -21.15 9.90 -8.64
CA HIS A 203 -21.29 11.27 -9.15
C HIS A 203 -20.17 11.59 -10.15
N ALA A 204 -20.48 11.51 -11.45
CA ALA A 204 -19.57 11.80 -12.56
C ALA A 204 -18.79 13.14 -12.40
N ALA A 205 -19.37 14.14 -11.73
CA ALA A 205 -18.68 15.41 -11.46
C ALA A 205 -17.46 15.24 -10.54
N ARG A 206 -17.52 14.35 -9.53
CA ARG A 206 -16.39 14.05 -8.65
C ARG A 206 -15.28 13.33 -9.41
N ALA A 207 -15.64 12.29 -10.16
CA ALA A 207 -14.71 11.56 -11.03
C ALA A 207 -14.00 12.51 -12.02
N LEU A 208 -14.76 13.43 -12.65
CA LEU A 208 -14.20 14.45 -13.53
C LEU A 208 -13.23 15.38 -12.80
N ARG A 209 -13.54 15.83 -11.57
CA ARG A 209 -12.62 16.67 -10.78
C ARG A 209 -11.33 15.94 -10.42
N LEU A 210 -11.42 14.67 -10.02
CA LEU A 210 -10.24 13.85 -9.72
C LEU A 210 -9.38 13.60 -10.96
N ALA A 211 -10.00 13.37 -12.12
CA ALA A 211 -9.29 13.29 -13.39
C ALA A 211 -8.58 14.60 -13.72
N ARG A 212 -9.23 15.76 -13.55
CA ARG A 212 -8.62 17.08 -13.76
C ARG A 212 -7.44 17.36 -12.83
N ILE A 213 -7.54 17.01 -11.55
CA ILE A 213 -6.43 17.11 -10.58
C ILE A 213 -5.25 16.29 -11.07
N SER A 214 -5.47 15.03 -11.43
CA SER A 214 -4.42 14.13 -11.91
C SER A 214 -3.76 14.65 -13.19
N LEU A 215 -4.56 15.09 -14.17
CA LEU A 215 -4.06 15.65 -15.43
C LEU A 215 -3.29 16.97 -15.22
N SER A 216 -3.69 17.78 -14.25
CA SER A 216 -3.01 19.02 -13.87
C SER A 216 -1.65 18.76 -13.22
N LEU A 217 -1.57 17.78 -12.32
CA LEU A 217 -0.30 17.31 -11.74
C LEU A 217 0.63 16.69 -12.80
N ASN A 218 0.05 16.01 -13.79
CA ASN A 218 0.78 15.38 -14.90
C ASN A 218 1.14 16.36 -16.03
N SER A 219 0.84 17.66 -15.89
CA SER A 219 1.08 18.64 -16.95
C SER A 219 2.57 18.94 -17.18
N ILE A 220 3.39 18.81 -16.14
CA ILE A 220 4.84 19.07 -16.19
C ILE A 220 5.58 17.77 -15.86
N PRO A 221 6.26 17.16 -16.85
CA PRO A 221 7.04 15.95 -16.62
C PRO A 221 8.37 16.26 -15.93
N PHE A 222 8.77 15.37 -15.02
CA PHE A 222 10.05 15.37 -14.33
C PHE A 222 11.02 14.39 -14.99
N LYS A 223 12.32 14.71 -14.91
CA LYS A 223 13.43 13.88 -15.44
C LYS A 223 13.91 12.81 -14.47
N ARG A 224 13.48 12.87 -13.21
CA ARG A 224 13.87 11.91 -12.16
C ARG A 224 12.66 11.60 -11.29
N ILE A 225 12.73 10.47 -10.60
CA ILE A 225 11.84 10.07 -9.51
C ILE A 225 12.43 10.62 -8.21
N GLY A 226 11.68 11.44 -7.50
CA GLY A 226 12.10 12.11 -6.27
C GLY A 226 11.04 13.08 -5.74
N ALA A 227 11.16 13.47 -4.49
CA ALA A 227 10.31 14.50 -3.90
C ALA A 227 10.89 15.89 -4.14
N LEU A 228 10.01 16.88 -4.29
CA LEU A 228 10.42 18.29 -4.27
C LEU A 228 10.80 18.68 -2.85
N SER A 229 11.77 19.57 -2.70
CA SER A 229 12.23 20.03 -1.40
C SER A 229 12.63 21.50 -1.46
N LEU A 230 12.25 22.25 -0.42
CA LEU A 230 12.61 23.65 -0.25
C LEU A 230 14.10 23.75 0.11
N GLN A 231 14.86 24.40 -0.77
CA GLN A 231 16.29 24.64 -0.57
C GLN A 231 16.54 25.80 0.40
N PRO A 232 17.74 25.92 0.99
CA PRO A 232 18.09 27.05 1.87
C PRO A 232 17.95 28.44 1.23
N ASN A 233 18.09 28.53 -0.10
CA ASN A 233 17.89 29.77 -0.86
C ASN A 233 16.41 30.03 -1.23
N LEU A 234 15.48 29.26 -0.67
CA LEU A 234 14.04 29.30 -0.92
C LEU A 234 13.61 28.90 -2.34
N SER A 235 14.54 28.34 -3.13
CA SER A 235 14.18 27.70 -4.40
C SER A 235 13.62 26.30 -4.17
N ILE A 236 12.77 25.87 -5.10
CA ILE A 236 12.25 24.50 -5.14
C ILE A 236 13.16 23.67 -6.04
N ALA A 237 13.60 22.51 -5.54
CA ALA A 237 14.35 21.56 -6.34
C ALA A 237 13.98 20.12 -5.99
N MET A 238 14.11 19.22 -6.96
CA MET A 238 13.93 17.78 -6.74
C MET A 238 15.25 17.19 -6.22
N THR A 239 15.49 17.36 -4.93
CA THR A 239 16.72 16.89 -4.26
C THR A 239 16.45 15.82 -3.21
N ASN A 240 15.19 15.52 -2.92
CA ASN A 240 14.82 14.57 -1.87
C ASN A 240 14.41 13.22 -2.45
N ARG A 241 14.58 12.16 -1.66
CA ARG A 241 14.09 10.82 -1.99
C ARG A 241 12.58 10.81 -2.21
N PRO A 242 12.02 9.88 -3.02
CA PRO A 242 10.57 9.73 -3.15
C PRO A 242 9.97 9.51 -1.75
N LEU A 243 9.21 10.47 -1.24
CA LEU A 243 8.86 10.51 0.18
C LEU A 243 7.49 9.86 0.41
N HIS A 244 7.51 8.62 0.88
CA HIS A 244 6.31 7.88 1.31
C HIS A 244 6.13 7.97 2.82
N PHE A 245 4.90 8.06 3.31
CA PHE A 245 4.66 8.05 4.76
C PHE A 245 5.15 6.76 5.43
N TYR A 246 5.11 5.62 4.71
CA TYR A 246 5.64 4.34 5.19
C TYR A 246 7.13 4.39 5.53
N PHE A 247 7.91 5.28 4.91
CA PHE A 247 9.33 5.45 5.22
C PHE A 247 9.50 5.98 6.64
N HIS A 248 8.73 7.02 7.00
CA HIS A 248 8.76 7.57 8.34
C HIS A 248 8.15 6.63 9.38
N LEU A 249 7.14 5.84 9.02
CA LEU A 249 6.64 4.79 9.91
C LEU A 249 7.76 3.79 10.26
N HIS A 250 8.45 3.25 9.26
CA HIS A 250 9.54 2.30 9.49
C HIS A 250 10.73 2.92 10.23
N GLU A 251 11.14 4.14 9.89
CA GLU A 251 12.19 4.85 10.63
C GLU A 251 11.78 5.09 12.10
N ASN A 252 10.50 5.38 12.37
CA ASN A 252 9.99 5.52 13.74
C ASN A 252 10.04 4.21 14.55
N GLU A 253 9.96 3.07 13.87
CA GLU A 253 10.15 1.75 14.49
C GLU A 253 11.62 1.33 14.58
N GLY A 254 12.55 2.16 14.11
CA GLY A 254 13.99 1.83 14.04
C GLY A 254 14.35 0.86 12.92
N ILE A 255 13.49 0.70 11.91
CA ILE A 255 13.74 -0.15 10.75
C ILE A 255 14.56 0.63 9.71
N PRO A 256 15.73 0.12 9.29
CA PRO A 256 16.55 0.81 8.31
C PRO A 256 15.89 0.78 6.93
N LEU A 257 15.78 1.95 6.27
CA LEU A 257 15.21 2.00 4.91
C LEU A 257 16.19 1.58 3.82
N GLY A 258 17.49 1.87 4.02
CA GLY A 258 18.51 1.68 2.98
C GLY A 258 18.45 2.69 1.84
N ILE A 259 17.61 3.73 1.94
CA ILE A 259 17.44 4.79 0.94
C ILE A 259 17.94 6.13 1.53
N PRO A 260 19.09 6.66 1.08
CA PRO A 260 19.58 7.97 1.51
C PRO A 260 18.60 9.11 1.21
N ARG A 261 18.59 10.17 2.02
CA ARG A 261 17.67 11.31 1.85
C ARG A 261 17.86 12.03 0.50
N ASP A 262 19.08 12.09 -0.03
CA ASP A 262 19.41 12.73 -1.31
C ASP A 262 19.22 11.81 -2.54
N ARG A 263 18.69 10.59 -2.34
CA ARG A 263 18.55 9.57 -3.38
C ARG A 263 17.39 9.86 -4.33
N THR A 264 17.71 10.31 -5.54
CA THR A 264 16.75 10.41 -6.65
C THR A 264 17.09 9.41 -7.76
N TYR A 265 16.12 9.02 -8.59
CA TYR A 265 16.31 7.97 -9.60
C TYR A 265 16.11 8.49 -11.01
N ALA A 266 17.01 8.13 -11.94
CA ALA A 266 16.82 8.40 -13.37
C ALA A 266 15.92 7.35 -14.06
N GLU A 267 15.88 6.15 -13.50
CA GLU A 267 15.26 4.97 -14.12
C GLU A 267 14.30 4.29 -13.14
N THR A 268 13.25 3.70 -13.68
CA THR A 268 12.20 3.02 -12.89
C THR A 268 12.71 1.79 -12.14
N GLU A 269 13.60 1.00 -12.74
CA GLU A 269 14.13 -0.25 -12.17
C GLU A 269 14.86 -0.01 -10.85
N ALA A 270 15.73 1.01 -10.79
CA ALA A 270 16.50 1.31 -9.60
C ALA A 270 15.58 1.73 -8.44
N TYR A 271 14.52 2.48 -8.73
CA TYR A 271 13.52 2.86 -7.75
C TYR A 271 12.74 1.66 -7.21
N ILE A 272 12.26 0.78 -8.08
CA ILE A 272 11.53 -0.44 -7.67
C ILE A 272 12.44 -1.39 -6.87
N SER A 273 13.71 -1.52 -7.25
CA SER A 273 14.69 -2.32 -6.51
C SER A 273 14.87 -1.83 -5.07
N ASP A 274 14.98 -0.52 -4.87
CA ASP A 274 15.12 0.07 -3.54
C ASP A 274 13.81 -0.08 -2.73
N LEU A 275 12.62 0.01 -3.36
CA LEU A 275 11.34 -0.31 -2.71
C LEU A 275 11.22 -1.78 -2.29
N ILE A 276 11.73 -2.72 -3.09
CA ILE A 276 11.76 -4.14 -2.72
C ILE A 276 12.71 -4.38 -1.54
N THR A 277 13.86 -3.69 -1.51
CA THR A 277 14.81 -3.74 -0.39
C THR A 277 14.19 -3.16 0.89
N PHE A 278 13.42 -2.08 0.77
CA PHE A 278 12.62 -1.53 1.87
C PHE A 278 11.68 -2.60 2.48
N GLN A 279 10.98 -3.37 1.65
CA GLN A 279 10.12 -4.46 2.13
C GLN A 279 10.91 -5.64 2.76
N ASP A 280 12.11 -5.95 2.26
CA ASP A 280 13.00 -6.92 2.94
C ASP A 280 13.34 -6.47 4.35
N ASN A 281 13.61 -5.18 4.54
CA ASN A 281 13.99 -4.64 5.84
C ASN A 281 12.81 -4.69 6.82
N LYS A 282 11.57 -4.47 6.34
CA LYS A 282 10.36 -4.72 7.14
C LYS A 282 10.33 -6.16 7.68
N LEU A 283 10.46 -7.15 6.80
CA LEU A 283 10.46 -8.58 7.17
C LEU A 283 11.60 -8.98 8.11
N ARG A 284 12.76 -8.32 8.00
CA ARG A 284 13.95 -8.65 8.81
C ARG A 284 13.95 -8.00 10.18
N HIS A 285 13.41 -6.79 10.28
CA HIS A 285 13.61 -5.94 11.46
C HIS A 285 12.33 -5.65 12.23
N GLN A 286 11.16 -5.67 11.60
CA GLN A 286 9.89 -5.46 12.31
C GLN A 286 9.52 -6.75 13.07
N PRO A 287 9.41 -6.71 14.42
CA PRO A 287 9.20 -7.91 15.23
C PRO A 287 7.91 -8.68 14.93
N ASN A 288 6.84 -7.99 14.54
CA ASN A 288 5.54 -8.56 14.19
C ASN A 288 5.29 -8.60 12.67
N SER A 289 6.33 -8.55 11.84
CA SER A 289 6.17 -8.61 10.37
C SER A 289 5.58 -9.92 9.85
N VAL A 290 5.58 -10.97 10.66
CA VAL A 290 5.16 -12.31 10.28
C VAL A 290 4.30 -12.91 11.39
N HIS A 291 3.07 -13.28 11.04
CA HIS A 291 2.12 -13.91 11.99
C HIS A 291 2.41 -15.39 12.24
N ASN A 292 2.81 -16.09 11.19
CA ASN A 292 3.13 -17.52 11.24
C ASN A 292 3.96 -17.95 10.01
N VAL A 293 4.39 -19.21 9.98
CA VAL A 293 5.22 -19.75 8.90
C VAL A 293 4.54 -19.68 7.53
N ALA A 294 3.21 -19.84 7.46
CA ALA A 294 2.48 -19.77 6.19
C ALA A 294 2.43 -18.32 5.66
N ASP A 295 2.19 -17.35 6.55
CA ASP A 295 2.26 -15.93 6.23
C ASP A 295 3.68 -15.52 5.76
N CYS A 296 4.72 -15.90 6.51
CA CYS A 296 6.13 -15.70 6.12
C CYS A 296 6.39 -16.17 4.68
N ARG A 297 5.98 -17.40 4.37
CA ARG A 297 6.15 -17.99 3.04
C ARG A 297 5.42 -17.21 1.96
N LYS A 298 4.20 -16.70 2.23
CA LYS A 298 3.44 -15.87 1.29
C LYS A 298 4.13 -14.53 1.04
N GLN A 299 4.52 -13.82 2.09
CA GLN A 299 5.18 -12.52 1.96
C GLN A 299 6.53 -12.63 1.23
N VAL A 300 7.36 -13.61 1.61
CA VAL A 300 8.63 -13.88 0.94
C VAL A 300 8.40 -14.28 -0.53
N ALA A 301 7.44 -15.17 -0.81
CA ALA A 301 7.10 -15.56 -2.18
C ALA A 301 6.64 -14.36 -3.01
N ALA A 302 5.86 -13.45 -2.45
CA ALA A 302 5.44 -12.22 -3.11
C ALA A 302 6.65 -11.34 -3.47
N LEU A 303 7.61 -11.14 -2.57
CA LEU A 303 8.83 -10.39 -2.87
C LEU A 303 9.71 -11.06 -3.93
N PHE A 304 9.86 -12.38 -3.89
CA PHE A 304 10.57 -13.12 -4.95
C PHE A 304 9.86 -13.02 -6.29
N ALA A 305 8.53 -13.11 -6.31
CA ALA A 305 7.75 -12.92 -7.52
C ALA A 305 7.96 -11.51 -8.08
N MET A 306 7.83 -10.47 -7.26
CA MET A 306 8.06 -9.08 -7.67
C MET A 306 9.45 -8.87 -8.27
N ARG A 307 10.51 -9.41 -7.67
CA ARG A 307 11.87 -9.37 -8.24
C ARG A 307 11.95 -10.05 -9.60
N GLY A 308 11.30 -11.21 -9.74
CA GLY A 308 11.33 -11.99 -10.98
C GLY A 308 10.48 -11.38 -12.10
N THR A 309 9.39 -10.68 -11.76
CA THR A 309 8.39 -10.20 -12.73
C THR A 309 8.39 -8.70 -12.95
N MET A 310 9.17 -7.90 -12.21
CA MET A 310 9.17 -6.43 -12.30
C MET A 310 9.31 -5.91 -13.74
N HIS A 311 10.12 -6.57 -14.56
CA HIS A 311 10.38 -6.20 -15.95
C HIS A 311 9.14 -6.32 -16.88
N HIS A 312 8.09 -7.02 -16.46
CA HIS A 312 6.81 -7.07 -17.18
C HIS A 312 5.93 -5.83 -16.92
N PHE A 313 6.17 -5.12 -15.82
CA PHE A 313 5.44 -3.91 -15.43
C PHE A 313 6.16 -2.62 -15.85
N ILE A 314 7.38 -2.73 -16.37
CA ILE A 314 8.17 -1.61 -16.87
C ILE A 314 8.14 -1.65 -18.40
N LYS A 315 7.58 -0.61 -19.02
CA LYS A 315 7.63 -0.45 -20.47
C LYS A 315 9.01 0.08 -20.87
N PRO A 316 9.77 -0.58 -21.76
CA PRO A 316 11.09 -0.12 -22.17
C PRO A 316 11.12 1.34 -22.63
N GLU A 317 10.07 1.78 -23.31
CA GLU A 317 9.91 3.14 -23.83
C GLU A 317 9.61 4.21 -22.76
N LEU A 318 9.26 3.80 -21.52
CA LEU A 318 8.97 4.69 -20.38
C LEU A 318 9.94 4.49 -19.21
N ARG A 319 11.00 3.70 -19.41
CA ARG A 319 11.98 3.36 -18.35
C ARG A 319 12.58 4.60 -17.69
N ASP A 320 12.99 5.53 -18.54
CA ASP A 320 13.73 6.76 -18.19
C ASP A 320 12.78 7.97 -18.02
N GLY A 321 11.48 7.72 -17.92
CA GLY A 321 10.42 8.72 -17.84
C GLY A 321 9.63 8.87 -19.14
N PRO A 322 8.74 9.89 -19.23
CA PRO A 322 8.56 10.96 -18.25
C PRO A 322 8.02 10.47 -16.90
N PHE A 323 8.43 11.12 -15.82
CA PHE A 323 7.87 10.92 -14.47
C PHE A 323 6.92 12.06 -14.14
N PHE A 324 5.87 11.79 -13.36
CA PHE A 324 4.86 12.79 -13.05
C PHE A 324 4.64 12.91 -11.54
N TYR A 325 4.41 14.15 -11.10
CA TYR A 325 4.20 14.44 -9.69
C TYR A 325 2.88 13.83 -9.21
N THR A 326 2.92 13.09 -8.12
CA THR A 326 1.75 12.35 -7.62
C THR A 326 1.59 12.58 -6.13
N LEU A 327 0.36 12.91 -5.71
CA LEU A 327 -0.04 12.94 -4.31
C LEU A 327 -0.32 11.50 -3.87
N THR A 328 0.63 10.82 -3.24
CA THR A 328 0.51 9.39 -2.95
C THR A 328 -0.45 9.07 -1.80
N ASP A 329 -0.74 10.07 -0.97
CA ASP A 329 -1.70 9.97 0.14
C ASP A 329 -3.02 10.71 -0.14
N LEU A 330 -3.44 10.71 -1.41
CA LEU A 330 -4.73 11.29 -1.80
C LEU A 330 -5.87 10.32 -1.47
N HIS A 331 -6.51 10.54 -0.34
CA HIS A 331 -7.67 9.77 0.12
C HIS A 331 -8.79 10.69 0.61
N PRO A 332 -10.01 10.17 0.86
CA PRO A 332 -11.18 11.00 1.11
C PRO A 332 -11.07 11.96 2.30
N ASN A 333 -10.32 11.61 3.34
CA ASN A 333 -10.16 12.50 4.51
C ASN A 333 -9.27 13.72 4.21
N ASN A 334 -8.52 13.69 3.11
CA ASN A 334 -7.66 14.78 2.67
C ASN A 334 -8.35 15.69 1.64
N VAL A 335 -9.63 15.45 1.32
CA VAL A 335 -10.40 16.19 0.31
C VAL A 335 -11.67 16.80 0.91
N PHE A 336 -11.75 18.13 0.90
CA PHE A 336 -12.95 18.87 1.24
C PHE A 336 -13.84 19.08 0.03
N VAL A 337 -15.14 18.95 0.22
CA VAL A 337 -16.16 19.07 -0.83
C VAL A 337 -17.30 19.98 -0.37
N ASP A 338 -17.96 20.64 -1.33
CA ASP A 338 -19.17 21.42 -1.08
C ASP A 338 -20.44 20.55 -1.01
N GLU A 339 -21.60 21.19 -0.78
CA GLU A 339 -22.93 20.55 -0.76
C GLU A 339 -23.28 19.85 -2.09
N HIS A 340 -22.58 20.19 -3.17
CA HIS A 340 -22.73 19.61 -4.51
C HIS A 340 -21.60 18.63 -4.85
N TRP A 341 -20.80 18.22 -3.86
CA TRP A 341 -19.68 17.30 -3.98
C TRP A 341 -18.54 17.76 -4.90
N ASN A 342 -18.44 19.07 -5.16
CA ASN A 342 -17.28 19.63 -5.84
C ASN A 342 -16.11 19.71 -4.87
N VAL A 343 -14.94 19.28 -5.31
CA VAL A 343 -13.68 19.43 -4.57
C VAL A 343 -13.42 20.93 -4.33
N GLN A 344 -13.48 21.34 -3.07
CA GLN A 344 -13.16 22.71 -2.63
C GLN A 344 -11.70 22.86 -2.23
N CYS A 345 -11.09 21.83 -1.68
CA CYS A 345 -9.74 21.92 -1.12
C CYS A 345 -9.12 20.53 -0.95
N VAL A 346 -7.85 20.38 -1.30
CA VAL A 346 -7.00 19.21 -1.02
C VAL A 346 -5.95 19.64 -0.02
N ILE A 347 -5.82 18.88 1.06
CA ILE A 347 -4.84 19.12 2.12
C ILE A 347 -3.86 17.94 2.22
N ASP A 348 -2.87 18.07 3.10
CA ASP A 348 -1.93 16.99 3.42
C ASP A 348 -1.04 16.59 2.25
N LEU A 349 -0.31 17.58 1.72
CA LEU A 349 0.49 17.45 0.50
C LEU A 349 1.95 17.03 0.75
N GLU A 350 2.24 16.55 1.95
CA GLU A 350 3.58 16.18 2.42
C GLU A 350 4.12 14.88 1.80
N TRP A 351 3.23 13.98 1.41
CA TRP A 351 3.55 12.70 0.77
C TRP A 351 3.33 12.81 -0.74
N ALA A 352 4.25 13.52 -1.39
CA ALA A 352 4.23 13.73 -2.83
C ALA A 352 5.61 13.62 -3.45
N HIS A 353 5.68 12.96 -4.60
CA HIS A 353 6.90 12.85 -5.40
C HIS A 353 6.59 12.54 -6.85
N SER A 354 7.58 12.74 -7.72
CA SER A 354 7.50 12.28 -9.10
C SER A 354 7.63 10.76 -9.16
N MET A 355 6.76 10.09 -9.92
CA MET A 355 6.81 8.64 -10.12
C MET A 355 6.48 8.24 -11.57
N PRO A 356 6.82 6.99 -11.97
CA PRO A 356 6.46 6.48 -13.28
C PRO A 356 4.95 6.46 -13.48
N LEU A 357 4.51 6.82 -14.69
CA LEU A 357 3.09 6.77 -15.07
C LEU A 357 2.50 5.36 -14.91
N GLN A 358 3.30 4.31 -15.12
CA GLN A 358 2.86 2.92 -14.90
C GLN A 358 2.52 2.59 -13.43
N MET A 359 2.97 3.42 -12.48
CA MET A 359 2.70 3.24 -11.06
C MET A 359 1.57 4.14 -10.55
N GLN A 360 1.08 5.09 -11.36
CA GLN A 360 -0.11 5.86 -11.02
C GLN A 360 -1.35 4.97 -11.15
N ARG A 361 -2.13 4.88 -10.08
CA ARG A 361 -3.34 4.05 -10.01
C ARG A 361 -4.58 4.94 -9.90
N PRO A 362 -5.73 4.49 -10.44
CA PRO A 362 -7.00 5.11 -10.12
C PRO A 362 -7.23 5.05 -8.60
N PRO A 363 -8.00 5.98 -8.01
CA PRO A 363 -8.30 5.93 -6.58
C PRO A 363 -8.96 4.59 -6.20
N TYR A 364 -8.38 3.86 -5.24
CA TYR A 364 -8.96 2.59 -4.79
C TYR A 364 -10.32 2.79 -4.09
N TRP A 365 -10.53 3.98 -3.53
CA TRP A 365 -11.76 4.42 -2.85
C TRP A 365 -12.81 5.00 -3.81
N LEU A 366 -12.69 4.71 -5.12
CA LEU A 366 -13.74 5.08 -6.09
C LEU A 366 -15.10 4.52 -5.66
N THR A 367 -15.14 3.32 -5.07
CA THR A 367 -16.28 2.84 -4.29
C THR A 367 -16.08 3.13 -2.81
N SER A 368 -17.17 3.31 -2.06
CA SER A 368 -17.13 3.50 -0.61
C SER A 368 -16.81 2.20 0.16
N LYS A 369 -16.30 1.17 -0.51
CA LYS A 369 -15.94 -0.12 0.08
C LYS A 369 -14.46 -0.11 0.44
N THR A 370 -14.14 -0.69 1.59
CA THR A 370 -12.74 -0.99 1.95
C THR A 370 -12.22 -2.14 1.07
N LEU A 371 -10.90 -2.30 0.99
CA LEU A 371 -10.30 -3.39 0.21
C LEU A 371 -10.76 -4.78 0.69
N ASP A 372 -11.03 -4.92 1.99
CA ASP A 372 -11.52 -6.18 2.58
C ASP A 372 -13.02 -6.43 2.34
N ALA A 373 -13.75 -5.42 1.85
CA ALA A 373 -15.19 -5.51 1.56
C ALA A 373 -15.49 -5.89 0.09
N PHE A 374 -14.48 -6.39 -0.64
CA PHE A 374 -14.63 -7.02 -1.96
C PHE A 374 -14.70 -8.56 -1.83
N ASP A 375 -15.64 -9.04 -1.02
CA ASP A 375 -15.82 -10.45 -0.68
C ASP A 375 -16.82 -11.19 -1.59
N ASP A 376 -17.55 -10.46 -2.42
CA ASP A 376 -18.53 -11.02 -3.36
C ASP A 376 -18.38 -10.49 -4.81
N ASP A 377 -18.94 -11.24 -5.76
CA ASP A 377 -18.89 -10.92 -7.19
C ASP A 377 -19.65 -9.62 -7.54
N GLU A 378 -20.64 -9.22 -6.73
CA GLU A 378 -21.41 -7.99 -6.94
C GLU A 378 -20.57 -6.76 -6.62
N ALA A 379 -19.80 -6.79 -5.54
CA ALA A 379 -18.86 -5.76 -5.11
C ALA A 379 -17.76 -5.54 -6.15
N VAL A 380 -17.21 -6.64 -6.69
CA VAL A 380 -16.20 -6.60 -7.74
C VAL A 380 -16.80 -6.03 -9.03
N SER A 381 -18.01 -6.45 -9.39
CA SER A 381 -18.71 -5.95 -10.59
C SER A 381 -19.09 -4.47 -10.48
N GLU A 382 -19.51 -4.02 -9.29
CA GLU A 382 -19.79 -2.61 -9.02
C GLU A 382 -18.53 -1.76 -9.19
N TYR A 383 -17.41 -2.18 -8.58
CA TYR A 383 -16.14 -1.46 -8.72
C TYR A 383 -15.66 -1.42 -10.15
N ALA A 384 -15.73 -2.54 -10.88
CA ALA A 384 -15.36 -2.60 -12.29
C ALA A 384 -16.17 -1.60 -13.13
N ALA A 385 -17.48 -1.50 -12.89
CA ALA A 385 -18.35 -0.55 -13.59
C ALA A 385 -17.98 0.92 -13.29
N VAL A 386 -17.77 1.26 -12.02
CA VAL A 386 -17.35 2.62 -11.60
C VAL A 386 -15.96 2.96 -12.16
N LEU A 387 -15.06 1.99 -12.19
CA LEU A 387 -13.72 2.16 -12.71
C LEU A 387 -13.72 2.40 -14.22
N ASP A 388 -14.54 1.67 -14.97
CA ASP A 388 -14.70 1.88 -16.41
C ASP A 388 -15.27 3.27 -16.72
N GLU A 389 -16.26 3.73 -15.94
CA GLU A 389 -16.79 5.10 -16.03
C GLU A 389 -15.69 6.14 -15.73
N TYR A 390 -14.93 5.95 -14.66
CA TYR A 390 -13.81 6.82 -14.31
C TYR A 390 -12.79 6.92 -15.44
N PHE A 391 -12.38 5.78 -16.01
CA PHE A 391 -11.44 5.79 -17.13
C PHE A 391 -12.02 6.47 -18.37
N GLN A 392 -13.31 6.33 -18.65
CA GLN A 392 -13.96 7.02 -19.77
C GLN A 392 -13.97 8.54 -19.56
N ILE A 393 -14.27 9.00 -18.34
CA ILE A 393 -14.21 10.42 -17.98
C ILE A 393 -12.79 10.95 -18.10
N TYR A 394 -11.81 10.21 -17.58
CA TYR A 394 -10.39 10.58 -17.66
C TYR A 394 -9.93 10.68 -19.11
N GLU A 395 -10.22 9.67 -19.94
CA GLU A 395 -9.86 9.63 -21.36
C GLU A 395 -10.44 10.81 -22.14
N ASN A 396 -11.71 11.14 -21.89
CA ASN A 396 -12.38 12.26 -22.52
C ASN A 396 -11.73 13.60 -22.12
N GLU A 397 -11.42 13.79 -20.84
CA GLU A 397 -10.78 15.01 -20.36
C GLU A 397 -9.31 15.12 -20.82
N GLU A 398 -8.58 14.00 -20.87
CA GLU A 398 -7.21 13.91 -21.39
C GLU A 398 -7.18 14.30 -22.88
N ARG A 399 -8.06 13.73 -23.70
CA ARG A 399 -8.18 14.09 -25.12
C ARG A 399 -8.56 15.55 -25.32
N ARG A 400 -9.45 16.08 -24.46
CA ARG A 400 -9.89 17.47 -24.52
C ARG A 400 -8.76 18.45 -24.19
N ARG A 401 -7.90 18.12 -23.23
CA ARG A 401 -6.82 19.00 -22.73
C ARG A 401 -5.50 18.83 -23.49
N ASN A 402 -5.09 17.59 -23.69
CA ASN A 402 -3.75 17.22 -24.13
C ASN A 402 -3.72 16.65 -25.55
N HIS A 403 -4.89 16.44 -26.17
CA HIS A 403 -5.02 15.82 -27.50
C HIS A 403 -4.38 14.42 -27.60
N THR A 404 -4.32 13.70 -26.48
CA THR A 404 -3.78 12.34 -26.36
C THR A 404 -4.63 11.54 -25.38
N ASP A 405 -4.49 10.22 -25.39
CA ASP A 405 -5.05 9.26 -24.43
C ASP A 405 -3.95 8.36 -23.82
N MET A 406 -2.70 8.81 -23.89
CA MET A 406 -1.52 8.05 -23.47
C MET A 406 -1.57 7.65 -22.00
N GLN A 407 -1.96 8.57 -21.11
CA GLN A 407 -2.04 8.32 -19.68
C GLN A 407 -3.11 7.30 -19.36
N THR A 408 -4.33 7.50 -19.89
CA THR A 408 -5.44 6.55 -19.71
C THR A 408 -5.09 5.17 -20.28
N SER A 409 -4.48 5.11 -21.46
CA SER A 409 -4.09 3.85 -22.12
C SER A 409 -3.08 3.06 -21.29
N ILE A 410 -2.06 3.73 -20.73
CA ILE A 410 -1.09 3.08 -19.85
C ILE A 410 -1.72 2.64 -18.54
N GLN A 411 -2.55 3.48 -17.90
CA GLN A 411 -3.22 3.10 -16.66
C GLN A 411 -4.14 1.89 -16.86
N ARG A 412 -4.91 1.81 -17.96
CA ARG A 412 -5.74 0.64 -18.29
C ARG A 412 -4.90 -0.61 -18.55
N ASP A 413 -3.80 -0.49 -19.30
CA ASP A 413 -2.88 -1.61 -19.56
C ASP A 413 -2.25 -2.14 -18.27
N MET A 414 -1.80 -1.25 -17.39
CA MET A 414 -1.24 -1.62 -16.08
C MET A 414 -2.30 -2.23 -15.16
N TRP A 415 -3.52 -1.68 -15.15
CA TRP A 415 -4.62 -2.24 -14.37
C TRP A 415 -4.97 -3.66 -14.81
N ARG A 416 -5.00 -3.93 -16.12
CA ARG A 416 -5.24 -5.28 -16.67
C ARG A 416 -4.09 -6.27 -16.41
N LYS A 417 -2.87 -5.76 -16.26
CA LYS A 417 -1.67 -6.56 -15.94
C LYS A 417 -1.50 -6.78 -14.44
N ALA A 418 -2.08 -5.93 -13.60
CA ALA A 418 -2.16 -6.15 -12.16
C ALA A 418 -3.09 -7.35 -11.93
N GLY A 419 -2.50 -8.47 -11.54
CA GLY A 419 -3.23 -9.68 -11.17
C GLY A 419 -2.99 -9.99 -9.71
N ASP A 420 -4.07 -10.33 -8.99
CA ASP A 420 -3.96 -10.82 -7.63
C ASP A 420 -3.47 -12.28 -7.65
N ALA A 421 -2.31 -12.53 -7.05
CA ALA A 421 -1.77 -13.87 -6.91
C ALA A 421 -2.23 -14.48 -5.57
N TYR A 422 -3.45 -15.02 -5.54
CA TYR A 422 -3.96 -15.75 -4.38
C TYR A 422 -3.36 -17.16 -4.30
N LEU A 423 -2.34 -17.32 -3.45
CA LEU A 423 -1.78 -18.62 -3.11
C LEU A 423 -2.43 -19.14 -1.83
N ARG A 424 -3.39 -20.07 -1.97
CA ARG A 424 -3.97 -20.81 -0.84
C ARG A 424 -3.89 -22.31 -1.06
N GLU A 425 -3.87 -23.04 0.06
CA GLU A 425 -4.00 -24.49 0.02
C GLU A 425 -5.37 -24.88 -0.57
N ARG A 426 -5.39 -25.89 -1.45
CA ARG A 426 -6.63 -26.43 -1.99
C ARG A 426 -7.35 -27.27 -0.95
N THR A 427 -8.64 -27.02 -0.77
CA THR A 427 -9.55 -27.85 0.05
C THR A 427 -9.70 -29.26 -0.53
N LEU A 428 -10.20 -30.23 0.25
CA LEU A 428 -10.46 -31.59 -0.27
C LEU A 428 -11.40 -31.61 -1.50
N PRO A 429 -12.50 -30.84 -1.53
CA PRO A 429 -13.33 -30.70 -2.73
C PRO A 429 -12.58 -30.11 -3.93
N GLU A 430 -11.70 -29.13 -3.74
CA GLU A 430 -10.88 -28.55 -4.81
C GLU A 430 -9.76 -29.48 -5.29
N ARG A 431 -9.37 -30.43 -4.43
CA ARG A 431 -8.48 -31.55 -4.77
C ARG A 431 -9.23 -32.73 -5.38
N ALA A 432 -10.55 -32.66 -5.61
CA ALA A 432 -11.32 -33.71 -6.29
C ALA A 432 -11.07 -33.70 -7.81
N ASN A 433 -11.36 -34.84 -8.47
CA ASN A 433 -11.10 -34.95 -9.90
C ASN A 433 -12.22 -34.21 -10.63
N HIS A 434 -11.92 -33.03 -11.12
CA HIS A 434 -12.87 -32.27 -11.94
C HIS A 434 -12.72 -32.57 -13.44
N GLY A 435 -11.85 -33.51 -13.80
CA GLY A 435 -11.52 -33.84 -15.18
C GLY A 435 -10.78 -32.68 -15.86
N VAL A 436 -11.07 -32.47 -17.14
CA VAL A 436 -10.50 -31.35 -17.92
C VAL A 436 -11.62 -30.39 -18.30
N PRO A 437 -12.04 -29.49 -17.39
CA PRO A 437 -13.24 -28.67 -17.60
C PRO A 437 -13.14 -27.69 -18.76
N TRP A 438 -11.91 -27.39 -19.24
CA TRP A 438 -11.66 -26.49 -20.38
C TRP A 438 -11.61 -27.22 -21.74
N LEU A 439 -11.89 -28.52 -21.79
CA LEU A 439 -12.05 -29.28 -23.03
C LEU A 439 -13.50 -29.73 -23.17
N GLU A 440 -13.97 -29.83 -24.42
CA GLU A 440 -15.33 -30.29 -24.72
C GLU A 440 -15.34 -31.60 -25.51
N SER A 441 -16.46 -32.32 -25.43
CA SER A 441 -16.81 -33.47 -26.29
C SER A 441 -15.72 -34.56 -26.38
N GLU A 442 -15.34 -34.99 -27.59
CA GLU A 442 -14.42 -36.09 -27.86
C GLU A 442 -12.99 -35.79 -27.37
N GLN A 443 -12.58 -34.52 -27.39
CA GLN A 443 -11.26 -34.09 -26.92
C GLN A 443 -11.13 -34.23 -25.41
N ARG A 444 -12.19 -33.88 -24.66
CA ARG A 444 -12.27 -34.12 -23.22
C ARG A 444 -12.21 -35.61 -22.89
N ALA A 445 -13.03 -36.42 -23.57
CA ALA A 445 -13.05 -37.87 -23.36
C ALA A 445 -11.68 -38.52 -23.62
N ARG A 446 -10.97 -38.06 -24.67
CA ARG A 446 -9.61 -38.51 -24.96
C ARG A 446 -8.60 -38.06 -23.91
N ALA A 447 -8.67 -36.80 -23.47
CA ALA A 447 -7.78 -36.27 -22.44
C ALA A 447 -8.01 -36.96 -21.09
N GLU A 448 -9.25 -37.19 -20.68
CA GLU A 448 -9.59 -37.85 -19.43
C GLU A 448 -9.18 -39.33 -19.39
N LYS A 449 -9.19 -40.04 -20.53
CA LYS A 449 -8.59 -41.38 -20.65
C LYS A 449 -7.08 -41.41 -20.36
N VAL A 450 -6.38 -40.29 -20.61
CA VAL A 450 -4.97 -40.13 -20.22
C VAL A 450 -4.86 -39.69 -18.76
N LEU A 451 -5.71 -38.76 -18.32
CA LEU A 451 -5.52 -38.03 -17.07
C LEU A 451 -6.13 -38.69 -15.84
N ASN A 452 -7.24 -39.42 -15.97
CA ASN A 452 -7.88 -40.10 -14.84
C ASN A 452 -7.01 -41.23 -14.26
N PRO A 453 -6.38 -42.11 -15.06
CA PRO A 453 -5.47 -43.12 -14.53
C PRO A 453 -4.24 -42.51 -13.83
N LEU A 454 -3.79 -41.34 -14.30
CA LEU A 454 -2.78 -40.55 -13.61
C LEU A 454 -3.35 -40.11 -12.26
N TRP A 455 -4.46 -39.39 -12.25
CA TRP A 455 -5.09 -38.92 -11.02
C TRP A 455 -5.33 -40.00 -9.96
N GLU A 456 -5.86 -41.15 -10.33
CA GLU A 456 -6.15 -42.26 -9.39
C GLU A 456 -4.88 -42.81 -8.71
N ASN A 457 -3.74 -42.80 -9.41
CA ASN A 457 -2.46 -43.28 -8.90
C ASN A 457 -1.68 -42.23 -8.06
N ARG A 458 -2.30 -41.10 -7.69
CA ARG A 458 -1.59 -39.99 -7.02
C ARG A 458 -1.31 -40.22 -5.54
N SER A 459 -2.15 -40.98 -4.83
CA SER A 459 -1.95 -41.20 -3.39
C SER A 459 -2.50 -42.56 -2.93
N PRO A 460 -1.82 -43.28 -2.02
CA PRO A 460 -2.50 -44.15 -1.05
C PRO A 460 -3.49 -43.33 -0.21
N PRO A 461 -4.34 -43.93 0.64
CA PRO A 461 -5.23 -43.19 1.52
C PRO A 461 -4.42 -42.42 2.57
N LEU A 462 -4.01 -41.19 2.23
CA LEU A 462 -3.28 -40.26 3.11
C LEU A 462 -4.25 -39.23 3.68
N THR A 463 -4.03 -38.83 4.92
CA THR A 463 -4.81 -37.76 5.58
C THR A 463 -4.41 -36.37 5.06
N LEU A 464 -5.27 -35.37 5.26
CA LEU A 464 -5.01 -33.96 4.92
C LEU A 464 -3.72 -33.43 5.53
N ALA A 465 -3.35 -33.91 6.72
CA ALA A 465 -2.10 -33.55 7.40
C ALA A 465 -0.86 -34.09 6.68
N GLU A 466 -0.94 -35.32 6.17
CA GLU A 466 0.15 -35.99 5.44
C GLU A 466 0.37 -35.40 4.03
N LEU A 467 -0.69 -34.86 3.42
CA LEU A 467 -0.64 -34.22 2.10
C LEU A 467 -0.01 -32.82 2.09
N ARG A 468 0.26 -32.21 3.26
CA ARG A 468 0.93 -30.91 3.39
C ARG A 468 2.36 -30.93 2.89
N PHE A 469 2.96 -32.11 2.83
CA PHE A 469 4.37 -32.30 2.56
C PHE A 469 4.64 -32.85 1.14
N VAL A 470 3.65 -32.96 0.25
CA VAL A 470 3.82 -33.55 -1.09
C VAL A 470 3.27 -32.65 -2.20
N SER A 471 4.13 -32.24 -3.13
CA SER A 471 3.79 -31.53 -4.36
C SER A 471 3.75 -32.51 -5.55
N ASP A 472 2.55 -32.77 -6.06
CA ASP A 472 2.32 -33.69 -7.19
C ASP A 472 2.16 -32.95 -8.52
N CYS A 473 3.13 -33.12 -9.41
CA CYS A 473 3.02 -32.63 -10.78
C CYS A 473 2.37 -33.70 -11.68
N HIS A 474 1.14 -33.42 -12.12
CA HIS A 474 0.30 -34.33 -12.90
C HIS A 474 0.44 -34.11 -14.42
N VAL A 475 0.44 -32.85 -14.85
CA VAL A 475 0.51 -32.45 -16.27
C VAL A 475 1.31 -31.15 -16.35
N ILE A 476 2.16 -31.04 -17.36
CA ILE A 476 2.76 -29.78 -17.78
C ILE A 476 2.29 -29.54 -19.20
N ALA A 477 1.33 -28.64 -19.36
CA ALA A 477 0.92 -28.17 -20.67
C ALA A 477 1.89 -27.06 -21.11
N ILE A 478 2.39 -27.17 -22.33
CA ILE A 478 3.18 -26.12 -22.98
C ILE A 478 2.41 -25.75 -24.24
N ASP A 479 2.11 -24.47 -24.38
CA ASP A 479 1.52 -23.92 -25.59
C ASP A 479 2.30 -24.41 -26.82
N PRO A 480 1.64 -24.93 -27.88
CA PRO A 480 2.28 -25.36 -29.11
C PRO A 480 3.32 -24.38 -29.66
N GLN A 481 3.09 -23.07 -29.55
CA GLN A 481 3.98 -22.01 -30.03
C GLN A 481 5.30 -21.91 -29.23
N HIS A 482 5.35 -22.52 -28.05
CA HIS A 482 6.48 -22.50 -27.12
C HIS A 482 7.13 -23.89 -26.92
N GLN A 483 6.64 -24.91 -27.62
CA GLN A 483 7.27 -26.24 -27.63
C GLN A 483 8.69 -26.18 -28.24
N GLY A 484 9.60 -27.02 -27.75
CA GLY A 484 11.02 -27.05 -28.18
C GLY A 484 11.94 -26.01 -27.51
N ARG A 485 11.41 -25.01 -26.81
CA ARG A 485 12.21 -23.95 -26.13
C ARG A 485 12.64 -24.28 -24.71
N LYS A 486 12.61 -25.57 -24.32
CA LYS A 486 12.88 -26.04 -22.94
C LYS A 486 11.97 -25.45 -21.84
N ALA A 487 10.84 -24.83 -22.18
CA ALA A 487 9.88 -24.29 -21.19
C ALA A 487 9.42 -25.34 -20.16
N GLY A 488 9.15 -26.57 -20.62
CA GLY A 488 8.83 -27.68 -19.72
C GLY A 488 9.96 -28.04 -18.75
N ALA A 489 11.22 -27.91 -19.19
CA ALA A 489 12.37 -28.15 -18.32
C ALA A 489 12.51 -27.07 -17.26
N LEU A 490 12.18 -25.81 -17.58
CA LEU A 490 12.17 -24.70 -16.61
C LEU A 490 11.06 -24.87 -15.57
N ILE A 491 9.85 -25.25 -15.97
CA ILE A 491 8.73 -25.55 -15.04
C ILE A 491 9.09 -26.73 -14.13
N VAL A 492 9.70 -27.77 -14.71
CA VAL A 492 10.26 -28.91 -13.97
C VAL A 492 11.32 -28.43 -12.99
N GLN A 493 12.25 -27.56 -13.38
CA GLN A 493 13.31 -27.06 -12.49
C GLN A 493 12.74 -26.20 -11.36
N TRP A 494 11.78 -25.32 -11.66
CA TRP A 494 11.08 -24.52 -10.67
C TRP A 494 10.44 -25.39 -9.59
N GLY A 495 9.70 -26.43 -9.99
CA GLY A 495 9.12 -27.36 -9.02
C GLY A 495 10.16 -28.19 -8.24
N ILE A 496 11.40 -28.32 -8.73
CA ILE A 496 12.49 -28.99 -7.98
C ILE A 496 12.96 -28.03 -6.90
N ASN A 497 13.24 -26.79 -7.28
CA ASN A 497 13.67 -25.74 -6.37
C ASN A 497 12.64 -25.51 -5.26
N LEU A 498 11.35 -25.58 -5.59
CA LEU A 498 10.26 -25.53 -4.61
C LEU A 498 10.28 -26.73 -3.64
N GLY A 499 10.54 -27.93 -4.14
CA GLY A 499 10.68 -29.14 -3.33
C GLY A 499 12.02 -29.30 -2.59
N GLU A 500 12.93 -28.33 -2.69
CA GLU A 500 14.11 -28.25 -1.81
C GLU A 500 13.85 -27.30 -0.62
N GLN A 501 12.69 -26.63 -0.57
CA GLN A 501 12.29 -25.86 0.60
C GLN A 501 11.99 -26.80 1.77
N PRO A 502 12.35 -26.40 3.01
CA PRO A 502 12.10 -27.24 4.17
C PRO A 502 10.60 -27.56 4.24
N SER A 503 10.31 -28.87 4.40
CA SER A 503 8.97 -29.46 4.53
C SER A 503 8.18 -29.75 3.23
N ILE A 504 8.77 -29.73 2.03
CA ILE A 504 8.01 -30.04 0.78
C ILE A 504 8.72 -31.12 -0.05
N LEU A 505 8.10 -32.29 -0.21
CA LEU A 505 8.50 -33.37 -1.11
C LEU A 505 7.93 -33.16 -2.51
N SER A 506 8.71 -33.36 -3.59
CA SER A 506 8.18 -33.31 -4.96
C SER A 506 8.02 -34.71 -5.55
N ARG A 507 6.80 -35.02 -6.01
CA ARG A 507 6.45 -36.23 -6.76
C ARG A 507 6.01 -35.87 -8.17
N ARG A 508 6.46 -36.67 -9.15
CA ARG A 508 6.42 -36.31 -10.57
C ARG A 508 6.02 -37.46 -11.45
N ARG A 509 5.37 -37.12 -12.57
CA ARG A 509 5.05 -38.04 -13.66
C ARG A 509 5.69 -37.54 -14.95
N PRO A 510 6.51 -38.35 -15.63
CA PRO A 510 7.23 -37.91 -16.82
C PRO A 510 6.47 -38.28 -18.12
N PRO A 511 6.23 -37.33 -19.04
CA PRO A 511 5.81 -37.68 -20.41
C PRO A 511 6.99 -37.93 -21.37
N SER A 512 8.26 -37.71 -20.95
CA SER A 512 9.40 -37.68 -21.88
C SER A 512 10.74 -38.15 -21.27
N ALA A 513 11.72 -38.44 -22.14
CA ALA A 513 13.10 -38.77 -21.77
C ALA A 513 13.82 -37.65 -21.00
N CYS A 514 13.34 -36.40 -21.10
CA CYS A 514 13.92 -35.24 -20.43
C CYS A 514 13.79 -35.37 -18.91
N THR A 515 12.59 -35.69 -18.39
CA THR A 515 12.31 -35.75 -16.95
C THR A 515 13.08 -36.87 -16.24
N ARG A 516 13.46 -37.93 -16.97
CA ARG A 516 14.26 -39.06 -16.46
C ARG A 516 15.68 -38.63 -16.06
N ARG A 517 16.22 -37.54 -16.63
CA ARG A 517 17.52 -36.96 -16.24
C ARG A 517 17.46 -36.15 -14.94
N TRP A 518 16.29 -35.65 -14.53
CA TRP A 518 16.14 -34.68 -13.43
C TRP A 518 15.51 -35.27 -12.15
N ALA A 519 14.98 -36.49 -12.23
CA ALA A 519 14.33 -37.16 -11.12
C ALA A 519 15.21 -38.26 -10.52
N SER A 520 15.27 -38.34 -9.20
CA SER A 520 16.30 -39.13 -8.49
C SER A 520 15.97 -40.62 -8.34
N ARG A 521 14.71 -41.08 -8.50
CA ARG A 521 14.34 -42.52 -8.44
C ARG A 521 12.96 -42.84 -9.05
N CYS A 522 12.84 -43.98 -9.75
CA CYS A 522 11.58 -44.54 -10.24
C CYS A 522 10.88 -45.37 -9.15
N LEU A 523 9.56 -45.20 -8.99
CA LEU A 523 8.72 -46.10 -8.21
C LEU A 523 8.40 -47.38 -9.01
N ARG A 524 8.08 -48.47 -8.31
CA ARG A 524 7.71 -49.76 -8.93
C ARG A 524 6.37 -49.70 -9.67
N SER A 525 5.47 -48.82 -9.25
CA SER A 525 4.17 -48.59 -9.90
C SER A 525 4.33 -47.87 -11.24
N LYS A 526 3.63 -48.39 -12.26
CA LYS A 526 3.64 -47.90 -13.63
C LYS A 526 2.20 -47.71 -14.10
N ILE A 527 1.99 -46.71 -14.94
CA ILE A 527 0.71 -46.47 -15.60
C ILE A 527 0.89 -46.87 -17.06
N VAL A 528 -0.03 -47.67 -17.59
CA VAL A 528 -0.02 -48.09 -18.99
C VAL A 528 -1.14 -47.35 -19.68
N HIS A 529 -0.81 -46.61 -20.72
CA HIS A 529 -1.79 -46.04 -21.63
C HIS A 529 -1.80 -46.83 -22.93
N GLU A 530 -3.00 -47.16 -23.41
CA GLU A 530 -3.19 -47.92 -24.64
C GLU A 530 -2.61 -47.21 -25.86
N ALA A 531 -1.96 -47.97 -26.75
CA ALA A 531 -1.31 -47.47 -27.96
C ALA A 531 -2.26 -46.64 -28.86
N ALA A 532 -3.52 -47.08 -28.95
CA ALA A 532 -4.58 -46.45 -29.73
C ALA A 532 -4.88 -45.00 -29.29
N LEU A 533 -4.63 -44.65 -28.03
CA LEU A 533 -4.91 -43.33 -27.48
C LEU A 533 -3.98 -42.24 -28.05
N PHE A 534 -2.77 -42.64 -28.45
CA PHE A 534 -1.72 -41.76 -28.96
C PHE A 534 -1.37 -42.01 -30.43
N GLY A 535 -2.03 -42.97 -31.09
CA GLY A 535 -1.66 -43.41 -32.44
C GLY A 535 -0.26 -44.04 -32.48
N ALA A 536 0.14 -44.71 -31.40
CA ALA A 536 1.43 -45.37 -31.29
C ALA A 536 1.31 -46.86 -31.63
N ASP A 537 2.42 -47.49 -32.04
CA ASP A 537 2.45 -48.93 -32.37
C ASP A 537 2.45 -49.83 -31.12
N LYS A 538 2.71 -49.25 -29.93
CA LYS A 538 2.82 -49.96 -28.65
C LYS A 538 2.27 -49.12 -27.51
N ASP A 539 1.80 -49.79 -26.47
CA ASP A 539 1.33 -49.15 -25.24
C ASP A 539 2.44 -48.30 -24.61
N ILE A 540 2.06 -47.14 -24.10
CA ILE A 540 2.97 -46.19 -23.48
C ILE A 540 2.98 -46.43 -21.98
N VAL A 541 4.13 -46.87 -21.47
CA VAL A 541 4.35 -47.10 -20.04
C VAL A 541 4.96 -45.86 -19.40
N VAL A 542 4.21 -45.23 -18.49
CA VAL A 542 4.62 -44.04 -17.75
C VAL A 542 5.10 -44.45 -16.34
N PRO A 543 6.40 -44.32 -16.04
CA PRO A 543 6.93 -44.61 -14.70
C PRO A 543 6.62 -43.47 -13.73
N LEU A 544 6.24 -43.78 -12.48
CA LEU A 544 6.09 -42.76 -11.44
C LEU A 544 7.45 -42.41 -10.82
N MET A 545 7.71 -41.12 -10.58
CA MET A 545 8.99 -40.64 -10.05
C MET A 545 8.79 -39.88 -8.74
N VAL A 546 9.72 -40.04 -7.80
CA VAL A 546 9.76 -39.26 -6.54
C VAL A 546 11.15 -38.68 -6.35
N ARG A 547 11.21 -37.44 -5.84
CA ARG A 547 12.45 -36.80 -5.42
C ARG A 547 12.32 -36.40 -3.95
N MET A 548 13.15 -37.01 -3.10
CA MET A 548 13.32 -36.61 -1.70
C MET A 548 14.09 -35.28 -1.61
N PRO A 549 13.69 -34.34 -0.73
CA PRO A 549 14.44 -33.12 -0.50
C PRO A 549 15.80 -33.45 0.13
N SER A 550 16.79 -32.56 -0.04
CA SER A 550 18.11 -32.70 0.58
C SER A 550 18.06 -32.83 2.11
N CYS A 551 17.09 -32.19 2.78
CA CYS A 551 16.88 -32.31 4.22
C CYS A 551 16.46 -33.72 4.68
N ALA A 552 16.07 -34.62 3.78
CA ALA A 552 15.75 -36.01 4.10
C ALA A 552 17.00 -36.86 4.43
N LYS A 553 18.22 -36.30 4.35
CA LYS A 553 19.49 -36.94 4.74
C LYS A 553 19.67 -38.39 4.24
N GLY A 554 19.19 -38.67 3.03
CA GLY A 554 19.32 -39.98 2.39
C GLY A 554 18.20 -40.99 2.66
N VAL A 555 17.20 -40.65 3.48
CA VAL A 555 15.99 -41.46 3.68
C VAL A 555 15.28 -41.67 2.33
N THR A 556 14.95 -42.93 2.03
CA THR A 556 14.20 -43.25 0.82
C THR A 556 12.71 -43.00 1.01
N PHE A 557 12.00 -42.70 -0.09
CA PHE A 557 10.54 -42.53 -0.04
C PHE A 557 9.82 -43.74 0.56
N LYS A 558 10.35 -44.95 0.32
CA LYS A 558 9.80 -46.20 0.88
C LYS A 558 9.94 -46.22 2.41
N GLU A 559 11.14 -45.95 2.93
CA GLU A 559 11.39 -45.88 4.37
C GLU A 559 10.53 -44.79 5.02
N TRP A 560 10.43 -43.63 4.38
CA TRP A 560 9.59 -42.53 4.85
C TRP A 560 8.11 -42.92 4.97
N CYS A 561 7.57 -43.63 3.98
CA CYS A 561 6.21 -44.19 4.04
C CYS A 561 6.06 -45.26 5.15
N GLU A 562 7.03 -46.15 5.29
CA GLU A 562 6.99 -47.23 6.30
C GLU A 562 7.08 -46.68 7.73
N THR A 563 7.68 -45.50 7.92
CA THR A 563 7.78 -44.80 9.21
C THR A 563 6.58 -43.91 9.55
N GLY A 564 5.52 -43.92 8.72
CA GLY A 564 4.32 -43.13 8.99
C GLY A 564 4.47 -41.63 8.72
N TYR A 565 5.27 -41.27 7.70
CA TYR A 565 5.43 -39.88 7.23
C TYR A 565 5.93 -38.89 8.29
N PRO A 566 7.02 -39.19 9.01
CA PRO A 566 7.56 -38.28 10.02
C PRO A 566 8.00 -36.95 9.39
N GLU A 567 7.90 -35.87 10.17
CA GLU A 567 8.43 -34.57 9.74
C GLU A 567 9.93 -34.67 9.46
N LEU A 568 10.32 -34.15 8.30
CA LEU A 568 11.72 -34.02 7.93
C LEU A 568 12.28 -32.78 8.63
N THR A 569 12.86 -32.98 9.82
CA THR A 569 13.42 -31.89 10.63
C THR A 569 14.73 -31.37 10.05
N VAL A 570 14.89 -30.05 10.03
CA VAL A 570 16.18 -29.41 9.77
C VAL A 570 17.00 -29.45 11.06
N ALA A 571 17.45 -30.64 11.45
CA ALA A 571 18.45 -30.74 12.50
C ALA A 571 19.81 -30.32 11.93
N ASP A 572 20.30 -29.18 12.42
CA ASP A 572 21.67 -28.64 12.37
C ASP A 572 22.21 -28.15 11.02
N GLN A 573 21.69 -27.02 10.54
CA GLN A 573 22.44 -26.03 9.74
C GLN A 573 22.10 -24.59 10.16
N LEU A 574 22.25 -24.31 11.46
CA LEU A 574 22.56 -22.97 11.96
C LEU A 574 23.88 -23.06 12.74
#